data_AF-A0A1W1CNN8-F1
#
_entry.id   AF-A0A1W1CNN8-F1
#
_cell.length_a   1.000
_cell.length_b   1.000
_cell.length_c   1.000
_cell.angle_alpha   90.00
_cell.angle_beta   90.00
_cell.angle_gamma   90.00
#
_symmetry.space_group_name_H-M   'P 1'
#
loop_
_entity.id
_entity.type
_entity.pdbx_description
1 polymer ?
#
loop_
_entity_poly.entity_id
_entity_poly.type
_entity_poly.pdbx_seq_one_letter_code
_entity_poly.pdbx_strand_id
1 'polypeptide(L)'
;MDESIVFLEDFIERLAEKNIAMPSLRYKPYTKEVAFSGDYDFITSPKSIDSILQTLFELASSYCINFVIDRIKYGKIMIYIYNKYDDNSIILEIWTYLDVKCPKSLGYILWEDIEKEIVSDTKKGYALSLEFEALYYIAHLQSKKKDLRVALIQMRLHHYLDALKVKKSDLVKFYEILLKDATSLDEIATKVNGILIEKGLLYTNANREKAAKVLEIRLKRAQARIYAQLLRKIKVIPVVGPDGVGKTSIIEGIKKNAHSKINYYRFKGLFRHSLLYKLSSLYLRKKLPQSMPKNQYDDIYGAWLIRIASLRYPLVVLSAWLSGRFYFSDRFFHDYIIQDTRFLEKEAKLRKNWKELLKFIPNSFWFIHLDAPTEVILSRKEELNAIAIEHYREYIFQMYLQKPSLVYSYINTSLDLQRCVMPLLHQAKSIGIK
;
A
#
# COMPACT_ATOMS: atom_id res chain seq x y z
N MET A 1 14.50 -21.75 -3.26
CA MET A 1 13.76 -20.67 -3.95
C MET A 1 13.81 -19.45 -3.05
N ASP A 2 13.90 -18.24 -3.59
CA ASP A 2 13.97 -17.02 -2.77
C ASP A 2 12.65 -16.84 -1.99
N GLU A 3 12.71 -16.58 -0.67
CA GLU A 3 11.51 -16.48 0.17
C GLU A 3 10.53 -15.40 -0.29
N SER A 4 11.01 -14.30 -0.87
CA SER A 4 10.12 -13.26 -1.41
C SER A 4 9.38 -13.71 -2.67
N ILE A 5 9.96 -14.65 -3.43
CA ILE A 5 9.30 -15.24 -4.60
C ILE A 5 8.24 -16.24 -4.15
N VAL A 6 8.58 -17.11 -3.19
CA VAL A 6 7.62 -18.05 -2.59
C VAL A 6 6.45 -17.29 -1.96
N PHE A 7 6.73 -16.20 -1.25
CA PHE A 7 5.71 -15.30 -0.72
C PHE A 7 4.79 -14.73 -1.81
N LEU A 8 5.34 -14.30 -2.95
CA LEU A 8 4.54 -13.78 -4.06
C LEU A 8 3.63 -14.86 -4.65
N GLU A 9 4.14 -16.07 -4.82
CA GLU A 9 3.35 -17.20 -5.33
C GLU A 9 2.20 -17.55 -4.38
N ASP A 10 2.48 -17.71 -3.09
CA ASP A 10 1.48 -17.96 -2.03
C ASP A 10 0.45 -16.82 -1.94
N PHE A 11 0.91 -15.56 -2.09
CA PHE A 11 0.00 -14.42 -2.12
C PHE A 11 -0.99 -14.49 -3.30
N ILE A 12 -0.53 -14.83 -4.50
CA ILE A 12 -1.42 -14.98 -5.66
C ILE A 12 -2.37 -16.17 -5.49
N GLU A 13 -1.87 -17.31 -4.99
CA GLU A 13 -2.66 -18.50 -4.71
C GLU A 13 -3.76 -18.22 -3.69
N ARG A 14 -3.42 -17.57 -2.57
CA ARG A 14 -4.38 -17.23 -1.51
C ARG A 14 -5.47 -16.27 -1.96
N LEU A 15 -5.16 -15.36 -2.89
CA LEU A 15 -6.18 -14.51 -3.53
C LEU A 15 -7.12 -15.33 -4.41
N ALA A 16 -6.60 -16.31 -5.15
CA ALA A 16 -7.40 -17.21 -5.97
C ALA A 16 -8.36 -18.06 -5.12
N GLU A 17 -7.88 -18.63 -4.01
CA GLU A 17 -8.71 -19.37 -3.05
C GLU A 17 -9.86 -18.51 -2.48
N LYS A 18 -9.60 -17.22 -2.26
CA LYS A 18 -10.61 -16.24 -1.82
C LYS A 18 -11.50 -15.72 -2.97
N ASN A 19 -11.38 -16.26 -4.18
CA ASN A 19 -12.05 -15.81 -5.41
C ASN A 19 -11.83 -14.32 -5.73
N ILE A 20 -10.62 -13.83 -5.50
CA ILE A 20 -10.24 -12.43 -5.75
C ILE A 20 -9.41 -12.36 -7.03
N ALA A 21 -10.02 -11.82 -8.10
CA ALA A 21 -9.36 -11.64 -9.38
C ALA A 21 -8.31 -10.51 -9.33
N MET A 22 -7.05 -10.87 -9.49
CA MET A 22 -5.92 -9.95 -9.66
C MET A 22 -4.98 -10.47 -10.77
N PRO A 23 -5.45 -10.57 -12.03
CA PRO A 23 -4.64 -11.08 -13.13
C PRO A 23 -3.47 -10.14 -13.46
N SER A 24 -2.36 -10.73 -13.91
CA SER A 24 -1.23 -9.96 -14.43
C SER A 24 -1.58 -9.34 -15.78
N LEU A 25 -1.15 -8.10 -16.00
CA LEU A 25 -1.37 -7.37 -17.25
C LEU A 25 -0.44 -7.78 -18.39
N ARG A 26 0.66 -8.46 -18.05
CA ARG A 26 1.65 -8.89 -19.03
C ARG A 26 2.54 -9.99 -18.46
N TYR A 27 2.94 -10.91 -19.31
CA TYR A 27 3.87 -11.96 -18.94
C TYR A 27 5.15 -11.42 -18.28
N LYS A 28 5.44 -11.93 -17.08
CA LYS A 28 6.72 -11.79 -16.39
C LYS A 28 6.92 -13.03 -15.51
N PRO A 29 8.01 -13.79 -15.69
CA PRO A 29 8.24 -14.99 -14.90
C PRO A 29 8.59 -14.66 -13.44
N TYR A 30 8.33 -15.59 -12.52
CA TYR A 30 8.69 -15.51 -11.10
C TYR A 30 10.05 -16.17 -10.83
N THR A 31 11.05 -15.91 -11.67
CA THR A 31 12.42 -16.43 -11.47
C THR A 31 13.30 -15.40 -10.79
N LYS A 32 14.35 -15.86 -10.10
CA LYS A 32 15.26 -14.97 -9.33
C LYS A 32 15.89 -13.88 -10.20
N GLU A 33 16.19 -14.20 -11.46
CA GLU A 33 16.83 -13.29 -12.42
C GLU A 33 15.92 -12.12 -12.80
N VAL A 34 14.60 -12.30 -12.74
CA VAL A 34 13.63 -11.34 -13.26
C VAL A 34 12.78 -10.71 -12.15
N ALA A 35 12.53 -11.41 -11.04
CA ALA A 35 11.60 -11.00 -9.99
C ALA A 35 11.94 -9.66 -9.34
N PHE A 36 13.24 -9.38 -9.19
CA PHE A 36 13.75 -8.13 -8.62
C PHE A 36 14.03 -7.06 -9.67
N SER A 37 13.75 -7.32 -10.95
CA SER A 37 13.93 -6.38 -12.05
C SER A 37 12.58 -5.78 -12.49
N GLY A 38 12.43 -4.46 -12.39
CA GLY A 38 11.19 -3.78 -12.74
C GLY A 38 9.97 -4.20 -11.91
N ASP A 39 8.78 -3.95 -12.43
CA ASP A 39 7.49 -4.14 -11.77
C ASP A 39 6.70 -5.35 -12.29
N TYR A 40 5.80 -5.86 -11.45
CA TYR A 40 4.71 -6.76 -11.83
C TYR A 40 3.42 -5.97 -11.88
N ASP A 41 2.85 -5.80 -13.06
CA ASP A 41 1.60 -5.08 -13.23
C ASP A 41 0.41 -6.03 -13.12
N PHE A 42 -0.56 -5.63 -12.31
CA PHE A 42 -1.81 -6.33 -12.09
C PHE A 42 -2.99 -5.38 -12.28
N ILE A 43 -4.17 -5.95 -12.50
CA ILE A 43 -5.42 -5.21 -12.47
C ILE A 43 -6.44 -5.92 -11.58
N THR A 44 -7.28 -5.15 -10.90
CA THR A 44 -8.33 -5.68 -10.02
C THR A 44 -9.52 -4.72 -9.96
N SER A 45 -10.65 -5.25 -9.49
CA SER A 45 -11.80 -4.44 -9.08
C SER A 45 -11.41 -3.48 -7.95
N PRO A 46 -11.86 -2.20 -7.99
CA PRO A 46 -11.73 -1.29 -6.86
C PRO A 46 -12.29 -1.86 -5.54
N LYS A 47 -13.31 -2.72 -5.62
CA LYS A 47 -13.97 -3.32 -4.45
C LYS A 47 -13.11 -4.38 -3.76
N SER A 48 -12.17 -4.98 -4.47
CA SER A 48 -11.32 -6.06 -3.97
C SER A 48 -10.05 -5.55 -3.28
N ILE A 49 -9.73 -4.26 -3.41
CA ILE A 49 -8.47 -3.67 -2.91
C ILE A 49 -8.24 -3.96 -1.43
N ASP A 50 -9.25 -3.77 -0.59
CA ASP A 50 -9.08 -3.95 0.85
C ASP A 50 -8.85 -5.43 1.19
N SER A 51 -9.54 -6.35 0.53
CA SER A 51 -9.33 -7.80 0.69
C SER A 51 -7.95 -8.25 0.20
N ILE A 52 -7.45 -7.66 -0.88
CA ILE A 52 -6.10 -7.91 -1.40
C ILE A 52 -5.05 -7.49 -0.36
N LEU A 53 -5.18 -6.28 0.17
CA LEU A 53 -4.22 -5.74 1.13
C LEU A 53 -4.31 -6.42 2.49
N GLN A 54 -5.51 -6.85 2.91
CA GLN A 54 -5.71 -7.71 4.08
C GLN A 54 -4.97 -9.04 3.92
N THR A 55 -5.10 -9.69 2.77
CA THR A 55 -4.39 -10.94 2.48
C THR A 55 -2.87 -10.74 2.44
N LEU A 56 -2.40 -9.64 1.84
CA LEU A 56 -0.98 -9.25 1.86
C LEU A 56 -0.47 -9.12 3.30
N PHE A 57 -1.22 -8.42 4.16
CA PHE A 57 -0.83 -8.17 5.54
C PHE A 57 -0.79 -9.45 6.37
N GLU A 58 -1.81 -10.30 6.26
CA GLU A 58 -1.88 -11.61 6.93
C GLU A 58 -0.64 -12.46 6.59
N LEU A 59 -0.36 -12.61 5.28
CA LEU A 59 0.80 -13.39 4.83
C LEU A 59 2.12 -12.71 5.21
N ALA A 60 2.25 -11.39 5.04
CA ALA A 60 3.51 -10.72 5.34
C ALA A 60 3.84 -10.79 6.83
N SER A 61 2.82 -10.77 7.69
CA SER A 61 2.98 -10.99 9.12
C SER A 61 3.48 -12.40 9.43
N SER A 62 2.88 -13.45 8.84
CA SER A 62 3.30 -14.84 9.08
C SER A 62 4.70 -15.12 8.54
N TYR A 63 5.00 -14.60 7.34
CA TYR A 63 6.32 -14.72 6.74
C TYR A 63 7.34 -13.77 7.34
N CYS A 64 6.99 -12.86 8.25
CA CYS A 64 7.90 -11.84 8.78
C CYS A 64 8.58 -10.97 7.69
N ILE A 65 7.82 -10.54 6.68
CA ILE A 65 8.30 -9.75 5.55
C ILE A 65 7.94 -8.27 5.72
N ASN A 66 8.91 -7.41 5.42
CA ASN A 66 8.70 -5.96 5.36
C ASN A 66 8.00 -5.59 4.04
N PHE A 67 7.00 -4.71 4.11
CA PHE A 67 6.38 -4.17 2.90
C PHE A 67 5.98 -2.70 3.02
N VAL A 68 5.86 -2.04 1.88
CA VAL A 68 5.38 -0.66 1.78
C VAL A 68 4.28 -0.57 0.73
N ILE A 69 3.16 0.06 1.10
CA ILE A 69 2.05 0.37 0.20
C ILE A 69 2.09 1.88 -0.12
N ASP A 70 2.11 2.22 -1.40
CA ASP A 70 2.00 3.59 -1.93
C ASP A 70 0.68 3.74 -2.71
N ARG A 71 -0.15 4.67 -2.25
CA ARG A 71 -1.46 5.05 -2.82
C ARG A 71 -1.47 6.51 -3.30
N ILE A 72 -0.32 7.10 -3.63
CA ILE A 72 -0.20 8.51 -4.06
C ILE A 72 -0.96 8.77 -5.37
N LYS A 73 -1.00 7.78 -6.27
CA LYS A 73 -1.67 7.89 -7.58
C LYS A 73 -3.07 7.30 -7.51
N TYR A 74 -4.09 8.07 -7.85
CA TYR A 74 -5.47 7.57 -7.90
C TYR A 74 -5.62 6.42 -8.91
N GLY A 75 -6.22 5.31 -8.46
CA GLY A 75 -6.43 4.11 -9.27
C GLY A 75 -5.19 3.24 -9.50
N LYS A 76 -4.11 3.53 -8.79
CA LYS A 76 -2.87 2.73 -8.80
C LYS A 76 -2.34 2.56 -7.38
N ILE A 77 -2.07 1.34 -6.98
CA ILE A 77 -1.40 1.02 -5.72
C ILE A 77 -0.06 0.36 -6.06
N MET A 78 1.02 0.88 -5.50
CA MET A 78 2.34 0.25 -5.62
C MET A 78 2.65 -0.44 -4.29
N ILE A 79 3.09 -1.70 -4.35
CA ILE A 79 3.49 -2.47 -3.18
C ILE A 79 4.94 -2.87 -3.37
N TYR A 80 5.78 -2.53 -2.41
CA TYR A 80 7.17 -2.94 -2.33
C TYR A 80 7.28 -4.04 -1.29
N ILE A 81 7.68 -5.24 -1.70
CA ILE A 81 7.91 -6.40 -0.83
C ILE A 81 9.41 -6.57 -0.72
N TYR A 82 9.97 -6.35 0.46
CA TYR A 82 11.42 -6.35 0.66
C TYR A 82 11.93 -7.74 1.03
N ASN A 83 13.05 -8.12 0.43
CA ASN A 83 13.76 -9.34 0.79
C ASN A 83 14.28 -9.23 2.24
N LYS A 84 14.28 -10.35 2.97
CA LYS A 84 14.82 -10.41 4.33
C LYS A 84 16.34 -10.40 4.36
N TYR A 85 16.96 -10.89 3.29
CA TYR A 85 18.39 -11.22 3.28
C TYR A 85 19.23 -10.21 2.52
N ASP A 86 18.64 -9.47 1.58
CA ASP A 86 19.33 -8.46 0.77
C ASP A 86 18.51 -7.17 0.61
N ASP A 87 19.03 -6.22 -0.18
CA ASP A 87 18.40 -4.91 -0.40
C ASP A 87 17.38 -4.93 -1.55
N ASN A 88 17.11 -6.10 -2.14
CA ASN A 88 16.20 -6.21 -3.27
C ASN A 88 14.75 -6.16 -2.79
N SER A 89 13.87 -5.73 -3.70
CA SER A 89 12.43 -5.72 -3.47
C SER A 89 11.67 -6.14 -4.71
N ILE A 90 10.60 -6.90 -4.53
CA ILE A 90 9.61 -7.15 -5.56
C ILE A 90 8.62 -5.97 -5.56
N ILE A 91 8.34 -5.42 -6.74
CA ILE A 91 7.42 -4.29 -6.91
C ILE A 91 6.16 -4.79 -7.60
N LEU A 92 5.01 -4.63 -6.95
CA LEU A 92 3.69 -4.89 -7.53
C LEU A 92 3.01 -3.56 -7.84
N GLU A 93 2.50 -3.39 -9.07
CA GLU A 93 1.67 -2.27 -9.48
C GLU A 93 0.24 -2.76 -9.73
N ILE A 94 -0.67 -2.45 -8.81
CA ILE A 94 -2.07 -2.85 -8.89
C ILE A 94 -2.90 -1.69 -9.43
N TRP A 95 -3.49 -1.88 -10.60
CA TRP A 95 -4.34 -0.90 -11.27
C TRP A 95 -5.83 -1.21 -11.07
N THR A 96 -6.67 -0.17 -11.05
CA THR A 96 -8.14 -0.34 -11.04
C THR A 96 -8.80 0.04 -12.37
N TYR A 97 -7.99 0.54 -13.30
CA TYR A 97 -8.31 0.84 -14.68
C TYR A 97 -6.99 0.97 -15.45
N LEU A 98 -7.00 0.80 -16.77
CA LEU A 98 -5.80 0.88 -17.61
C LEU A 98 -5.76 2.20 -18.37
N ASP A 99 -4.57 2.78 -18.49
CA ASP A 99 -4.30 4.00 -19.28
C ASP A 99 -3.72 3.59 -20.64
N VAL A 100 -4.47 3.85 -21.72
CA VAL A 100 -4.12 3.54 -23.11
C VAL A 100 -4.26 4.81 -23.93
N LYS A 101 -3.15 5.42 -24.32
CA LYS A 101 -3.14 6.68 -25.05
C LYS A 101 -3.37 6.43 -26.54
N CYS A 102 -4.58 6.71 -27.00
CA CYS A 102 -4.93 6.75 -28.43
C CYS A 102 -5.69 8.05 -28.76
N PRO A 103 -5.30 8.83 -29.80
CA PRO A 103 -5.91 10.14 -30.11
C PRO A 103 -7.42 10.13 -30.29
N LYS A 104 -8.01 9.02 -30.76
CA LYS A 104 -9.46 8.90 -31.01
C LYS A 104 -10.23 8.33 -29.82
N SER A 105 -9.54 7.95 -28.73
CA SER A 105 -10.12 7.29 -27.57
C SER A 105 -10.22 8.21 -26.36
N LEU A 106 -11.00 7.79 -25.37
CA LEU A 106 -11.08 8.41 -24.05
C LEU A 106 -9.79 8.22 -23.23
N GLY A 107 -8.92 7.30 -23.64
CA GLY A 107 -7.62 7.06 -23.03
C GLY A 107 -7.59 5.98 -21.95
N TYR A 108 -8.68 5.24 -21.76
CA TYR A 108 -8.83 4.32 -20.63
C TYR A 108 -9.59 3.05 -21.01
N ILE A 109 -9.24 1.94 -20.36
CA ILE A 109 -10.01 0.69 -20.31
C ILE A 109 -10.44 0.48 -18.86
N LEU A 110 -11.74 0.32 -18.62
CA LEU A 110 -12.30 0.21 -17.27
C LEU A 110 -12.33 -1.25 -16.79
N TRP A 111 -12.32 -1.45 -15.46
CA TRP A 111 -12.38 -2.79 -14.86
C TRP A 111 -13.58 -3.61 -15.35
N GLU A 112 -14.78 -3.02 -15.37
CA GLU A 112 -16.04 -3.67 -15.75
C GLU A 112 -16.03 -4.27 -17.17
N ASP A 113 -15.12 -3.79 -18.02
CA ASP A 113 -14.97 -4.26 -19.40
C ASP A 113 -13.90 -5.35 -19.50
N ILE A 114 -12.87 -5.26 -18.65
CA ILE A 114 -11.79 -6.24 -18.54
C ILE A 114 -12.25 -7.50 -17.80
N GLU A 115 -13.20 -7.37 -16.87
CA GLU A 115 -13.72 -8.48 -16.06
C GLU A 115 -14.20 -9.66 -16.91
N LYS A 116 -14.75 -9.38 -18.10
CA LYS A 116 -15.22 -10.38 -19.07
C LYS A 116 -14.09 -11.14 -19.76
N GLU A 117 -12.89 -10.55 -19.77
CA GLU A 117 -11.67 -11.14 -20.35
C GLU A 117 -10.86 -11.90 -19.30
N ILE A 118 -11.34 -12.03 -18.06
CA ILE A 118 -10.65 -12.78 -17.01
C ILE A 118 -11.01 -14.25 -17.12
N VAL A 119 -9.99 -15.10 -17.18
CA VAL A 119 -10.09 -16.56 -17.17
C VAL A 119 -9.49 -17.11 -15.89
N SER A 120 -10.07 -18.19 -15.36
CA SER A 120 -9.45 -18.93 -14.26
C SER A 120 -8.27 -19.73 -14.81
N ASP A 121 -7.11 -19.58 -14.17
CA ASP A 121 -5.91 -20.36 -14.42
C ASP A 121 -5.65 -21.25 -13.20
N THR A 122 -5.83 -22.55 -13.37
CA THR A 122 -5.62 -23.56 -12.32
C THR A 122 -4.23 -23.51 -11.66
N LYS A 123 -3.22 -22.90 -12.29
CA LYS A 123 -1.85 -22.79 -11.74
C LYS A 123 -1.47 -21.38 -11.28
N LYS A 124 -2.22 -20.35 -11.66
CA LYS A 124 -1.89 -18.93 -11.39
C LYS A 124 -3.05 -18.13 -10.82
N GLY A 125 -4.14 -18.80 -10.46
CA GLY A 125 -5.38 -18.20 -9.99
C GLY A 125 -6.20 -17.61 -11.13
N TYR A 126 -5.92 -16.36 -11.49
CA TYR A 126 -6.63 -15.63 -12.54
C TYR A 126 -5.65 -15.08 -13.57
N ALA A 127 -6.02 -15.18 -14.84
CA ALA A 127 -5.28 -14.63 -15.97
C ALA A 127 -6.20 -13.81 -16.87
N LEU A 128 -5.62 -12.95 -17.70
CA LEU A 128 -6.34 -12.34 -18.80
C LEU A 128 -6.44 -13.33 -19.97
N SER A 129 -7.46 -13.20 -20.80
CA SER A 129 -7.54 -13.91 -22.06
C SER A 129 -6.30 -13.56 -22.91
N LEU A 130 -5.70 -14.58 -23.54
CA LEU A 130 -4.47 -14.37 -24.31
C LEU A 130 -4.64 -13.30 -25.39
N GLU A 131 -5.81 -13.27 -26.04
CA GLU A 131 -6.11 -12.25 -27.05
C GLU A 131 -6.12 -10.84 -26.47
N PHE A 132 -6.81 -10.64 -25.35
CA PHE A 132 -6.87 -9.33 -24.71
C PHE A 132 -5.49 -8.90 -24.21
N GLU A 133 -4.76 -9.78 -23.52
CA GLU A 133 -3.43 -9.49 -22.99
C GLU A 133 -2.47 -9.09 -24.13
N ALA A 134 -2.49 -9.82 -25.25
CA ALA A 134 -1.66 -9.54 -26.42
C ALA A 134 -2.02 -8.21 -27.10
N LEU A 135 -3.30 -7.88 -27.25
CA LEU A 135 -3.76 -6.59 -27.79
C LEU A 135 -3.37 -5.43 -26.86
N TYR A 136 -3.66 -5.58 -25.56
CA TYR A 136 -3.32 -4.58 -24.55
C TYR A 136 -1.82 -4.31 -24.51
N TYR A 137 -0.98 -5.35 -24.59
CA TYR A 137 0.46 -5.18 -24.55
C TYR A 137 1.00 -4.31 -25.69
N ILE A 138 0.54 -4.51 -26.92
CA ILE A 138 0.91 -3.66 -28.07
C ILE A 138 0.44 -2.21 -27.84
N ALA A 139 -0.81 -2.02 -27.45
CA ALA A 139 -1.36 -0.69 -27.17
C ALA A 139 -0.59 0.03 -26.04
N HIS A 140 -0.16 -0.71 -25.02
CA HIS A 140 0.66 -0.21 -23.92
C HIS A 140 2.06 0.21 -24.39
N LEU A 141 2.72 -0.60 -25.24
CA LEU A 141 4.05 -0.30 -25.79
C LEU A 141 4.04 1.05 -26.53
N GLN A 142 3.04 1.28 -27.39
CA GLN A 142 2.84 2.56 -28.06
C GLN A 142 2.57 3.69 -27.06
N SER A 143 1.60 3.49 -26.16
CA SER A 143 1.16 4.52 -25.20
C SER A 143 2.29 5.04 -24.32
N LYS A 144 3.27 4.17 -24.01
CA LYS A 144 4.44 4.49 -23.19
C LYS A 144 5.70 4.76 -24.01
N LYS A 145 5.61 4.75 -25.35
CA LYS A 145 6.74 4.95 -26.28
C LYS A 145 7.94 4.07 -25.93
N LYS A 146 7.69 2.78 -25.72
CA LYS A 146 8.73 1.83 -25.28
C LYS A 146 9.67 1.47 -26.43
N ASP A 147 10.94 1.30 -26.11
CA ASP A 147 11.94 0.77 -27.03
C ASP A 147 11.81 -0.75 -27.12
N LEU A 148 11.47 -1.26 -28.31
CA LEU A 148 11.26 -2.69 -28.52
C LEU A 148 12.55 -3.50 -28.39
N ARG A 149 13.73 -2.88 -28.46
CA ARG A 149 15.04 -3.57 -28.37
C ARG A 149 15.40 -4.01 -26.95
N VAL A 150 14.67 -3.53 -25.94
CA VAL A 150 14.91 -3.92 -24.54
C VAL A 150 14.69 -5.42 -24.38
N ALA A 151 15.64 -6.13 -23.77
CA ALA A 151 15.63 -7.59 -23.62
C ALA A 151 14.31 -8.13 -23.02
N LEU A 152 13.78 -7.47 -21.98
CA LEU A 152 12.51 -7.87 -21.36
C LEU A 152 11.30 -7.69 -22.31
N ILE A 153 11.33 -6.69 -23.20
CA ILE A 153 10.28 -6.49 -24.20
C ILE A 153 10.40 -7.54 -25.29
N GLN A 154 11.61 -7.82 -25.78
CA GLN A 154 11.87 -8.90 -26.74
C GLN A 154 11.40 -10.26 -26.22
N MET A 155 11.71 -10.60 -24.96
CA MET A 155 11.24 -11.82 -24.31
C MET A 155 9.71 -11.91 -24.31
N ARG A 156 9.02 -10.82 -23.98
CA ARG A 156 7.54 -10.76 -23.98
C ARG A 156 6.96 -10.89 -25.39
N LEU A 157 7.54 -10.24 -26.39
CA LEU A 157 7.11 -10.34 -27.78
C LEU A 157 7.21 -11.79 -28.30
N HIS A 158 8.32 -12.48 -28.02
CA HIS A 158 8.47 -13.90 -28.37
C HIS A 158 7.47 -14.78 -27.61
N HIS A 159 7.28 -14.54 -26.32
CA HIS A 159 6.29 -15.28 -25.51
C HIS A 159 4.88 -15.22 -26.11
N TYR A 160 4.40 -14.02 -26.46
CA TYR A 160 3.08 -13.88 -27.07
C TYR A 160 3.03 -14.48 -28.48
N LEU A 161 4.09 -14.33 -29.29
CA LEU A 161 4.14 -14.94 -30.61
C LEU A 161 3.94 -16.45 -30.54
N ASP A 162 4.68 -17.13 -29.65
CA ASP A 162 4.61 -18.58 -29.49
C ASP A 162 3.23 -19.02 -28.99
N ALA A 163 2.70 -18.33 -27.98
CA ALA A 163 1.37 -18.63 -27.44
C ALA A 163 0.26 -18.43 -28.48
N LEU A 164 0.32 -17.35 -29.28
CA LEU A 164 -0.65 -17.04 -30.33
C LEU A 164 -0.57 -18.03 -31.51
N LYS A 165 0.63 -18.52 -31.84
CA LYS A 165 0.83 -19.58 -32.86
C LYS A 165 0.13 -20.88 -32.45
N VAL A 166 0.29 -21.31 -31.20
CA VAL A 166 -0.38 -22.50 -30.67
C VAL A 166 -1.91 -22.34 -30.74
N LYS A 167 -2.43 -21.14 -30.48
CA LYS A 167 -3.86 -20.82 -30.56
C LYS A 167 -4.36 -20.52 -31.97
N LYS A 168 -3.49 -20.50 -32.99
CA LYS A 168 -3.81 -20.14 -34.39
C LYS A 168 -4.53 -18.78 -34.50
N SER A 169 -4.12 -17.80 -33.69
CA SER A 169 -4.72 -16.46 -33.69
C SER A 169 -4.25 -15.60 -34.86
N ASP A 170 -5.12 -14.73 -35.38
CA ASP A 170 -4.76 -13.76 -36.42
C ASP A 170 -3.74 -12.71 -35.94
N LEU A 171 -3.58 -12.54 -34.62
CA LEU A 171 -2.63 -11.61 -34.02
C LEU A 171 -1.16 -12.02 -34.22
N VAL A 172 -0.89 -13.27 -34.63
CA VAL A 172 0.47 -13.76 -34.94
C VAL A 172 1.19 -12.81 -35.89
N LYS A 173 0.51 -12.32 -36.93
CA LYS A 173 1.09 -11.42 -37.94
C LYS A 173 1.59 -10.12 -37.32
N PHE A 174 0.90 -9.57 -36.32
CA PHE A 174 1.34 -8.33 -35.67
C PHE A 174 2.65 -8.53 -34.91
N TYR A 175 2.77 -9.62 -34.15
CA TYR A 175 3.98 -9.91 -33.39
C TYR A 175 5.17 -10.26 -34.28
N GLU A 176 4.96 -10.98 -35.39
CA GLU A 176 6.02 -11.26 -36.36
C GLU A 176 6.57 -9.98 -37.02
N ILE A 177 5.70 -9.01 -37.34
CA ILE A 177 6.14 -7.73 -37.89
C ILE A 177 6.89 -6.92 -36.83
N LEU A 178 6.37 -6.83 -35.60
CA LEU A 178 7.03 -6.07 -34.51
C LEU A 178 8.43 -6.59 -34.16
N LEU A 179 8.64 -7.90 -34.26
CA LEU A 179 9.96 -8.51 -34.03
C LEU A 179 10.95 -8.26 -35.18
N LYS A 180 10.47 -8.11 -36.42
CA LYS A 180 11.29 -7.83 -37.60
C LYS A 180 11.58 -6.34 -37.78
N ASP A 181 10.59 -5.50 -37.53
CA ASP A 181 10.64 -4.06 -37.75
C ASP A 181 9.99 -3.31 -36.60
N ALA A 182 10.82 -2.74 -35.73
CA ALA A 182 10.35 -1.98 -34.59
C ALA A 182 9.68 -0.64 -34.98
N THR A 183 9.92 -0.12 -36.19
CA THR A 183 9.33 1.15 -36.65
C THR A 183 7.85 1.03 -36.97
N SER A 184 7.37 -0.20 -37.19
CA SER A 184 5.97 -0.54 -37.44
C SER A 184 5.04 -0.40 -36.22
N LEU A 185 5.59 -0.13 -35.03
CA LEU A 185 4.82 -0.11 -33.77
C LEU A 185 3.60 0.83 -33.84
N ASP A 186 3.75 2.03 -34.39
CA ASP A 186 2.67 3.00 -34.44
C ASP A 186 1.52 2.57 -35.37
N GLU A 187 1.85 1.98 -36.52
CA GLU A 187 0.85 1.46 -37.46
C GLU A 187 0.09 0.28 -36.87
N ILE A 188 0.82 -0.69 -36.31
CA ILE A 188 0.23 -1.90 -35.71
C ILE A 188 -0.61 -1.53 -34.49
N ALA A 189 -0.11 -0.65 -33.62
CA ALA A 189 -0.86 -0.20 -32.46
C ALA A 189 -2.13 0.57 -32.85
N THR A 190 -2.13 1.31 -33.96
CA THR A 190 -3.35 1.94 -34.49
C THR A 190 -4.41 0.90 -34.87
N LYS A 191 -4.02 -0.18 -35.54
CA LYS A 191 -4.91 -1.30 -35.89
C LYS A 191 -5.43 -2.01 -34.63
N VAL A 192 -4.54 -2.31 -33.68
CA VAL A 192 -4.88 -2.92 -32.39
C VAL A 192 -5.86 -2.07 -31.59
N ASN A 193 -5.66 -0.75 -31.54
CA ASN A 193 -6.60 0.16 -30.89
C ASN A 193 -7.98 0.14 -31.57
N GLY A 194 -8.03 -0.02 -32.90
CA GLY A 194 -9.29 -0.24 -33.63
C GLY A 194 -10.01 -1.50 -33.17
N ILE A 195 -9.30 -2.63 -33.08
CA ILE A 195 -9.85 -3.90 -32.60
C ILE A 195 -10.38 -3.77 -31.16
N LEU A 196 -9.65 -3.07 -30.27
CA LEU A 196 -10.10 -2.83 -28.90
C LEU A 196 -11.37 -1.96 -28.84
N ILE A 197 -11.55 -1.03 -29.79
CA ILE A 197 -12.79 -0.23 -29.90
C ILE A 197 -13.95 -1.10 -30.39
N GLU A 198 -13.72 -1.94 -31.41
CA GLU A 198 -14.73 -2.85 -31.97
C GLU A 198 -15.21 -3.88 -30.92
N LYS A 199 -14.28 -4.41 -30.11
CA LYS A 199 -14.60 -5.29 -28.97
C LYS A 199 -15.29 -4.56 -27.81
N GLY A 200 -15.46 -3.24 -27.87
CA GLY A 200 -16.10 -2.45 -26.82
C GLY A 200 -15.29 -2.34 -25.54
N LEU A 201 -13.96 -2.51 -25.62
CA LEU A 201 -13.02 -2.40 -24.49
C LEU A 201 -12.41 -1.00 -24.39
N LEU A 202 -12.19 -0.35 -25.54
CA LEU A 202 -11.70 1.03 -25.64
C LEU A 202 -12.79 1.93 -26.19
N TYR A 203 -12.98 3.10 -25.58
CA TYR A 203 -14.11 3.97 -25.89
C TYR A 203 -13.70 5.26 -26.59
N THR A 204 -14.61 5.81 -27.39
CA THR A 204 -14.50 7.13 -28.00
C THR A 204 -15.46 8.12 -27.33
N ASN A 205 -15.35 9.40 -27.66
CA ASN A 205 -16.28 10.44 -27.16
C ASN A 205 -17.75 10.21 -27.56
N ALA A 206 -18.03 9.31 -28.51
CA ALA A 206 -19.40 8.97 -28.89
C ALA A 206 -20.16 8.23 -27.77
N ASN A 207 -19.44 7.48 -26.91
CA ASN A 207 -20.05 6.77 -25.79
C ASN A 207 -20.17 7.69 -24.57
N ARG A 208 -21.33 8.37 -24.44
CA ARG A 208 -21.58 9.40 -23.41
C ARG A 208 -21.46 8.86 -21.97
N GLU A 209 -21.94 7.64 -21.71
CA GLU A 209 -21.87 7.04 -20.37
C GLU A 209 -20.42 6.80 -19.96
N LYS A 210 -19.63 6.16 -20.82
CA LYS A 210 -18.21 5.88 -20.57
C LYS A 210 -17.40 7.18 -20.51
N ALA A 211 -17.75 8.20 -21.31
CA ALA A 211 -17.14 9.53 -21.25
C ALA A 211 -17.35 10.19 -19.87
N ALA A 212 -18.54 10.07 -19.28
CA ALA A 212 -18.81 10.57 -17.93
C ALA A 212 -17.96 9.85 -16.87
N LYS A 213 -17.86 8.52 -16.92
CA LYS A 213 -17.00 7.73 -16.00
C LYS A 213 -15.52 8.13 -16.13
N VAL A 214 -15.03 8.33 -17.35
CA VAL A 214 -13.64 8.78 -17.58
C VAL A 214 -13.41 10.19 -17.04
N LEU A 215 -14.38 11.10 -17.18
CA LEU A 215 -14.29 12.43 -16.59
C LEU A 215 -14.23 12.35 -15.07
N GLU A 216 -15.05 11.51 -14.44
CA GLU A 216 -15.02 11.26 -12.99
C GLU A 216 -13.63 10.77 -12.54
N ILE A 217 -13.03 9.81 -13.26
CA ILE A 217 -11.67 9.34 -12.99
C ILE A 217 -10.67 10.50 -13.06
N ARG A 218 -10.73 11.33 -14.10
CA ARG A 218 -9.83 12.49 -14.27
C ARG A 218 -9.97 13.49 -13.11
N LEU A 219 -11.19 13.77 -12.68
CA LEU A 219 -11.48 14.64 -11.53
C LEU A 219 -10.90 14.05 -10.23
N LYS A 220 -11.17 12.76 -9.96
CA LYS A 220 -10.62 12.07 -8.79
C LYS A 220 -9.09 12.03 -8.79
N ARG A 221 -8.45 11.84 -9.97
CA ARG A 221 -6.98 11.94 -10.12
C ARG A 221 -6.47 13.34 -9.75
N ALA A 222 -7.14 14.39 -10.19
CA ALA A 222 -6.78 15.77 -9.86
C ALA A 222 -6.93 16.05 -8.35
N GLN A 223 -8.06 15.64 -7.75
CA GLN A 223 -8.31 15.76 -6.32
C GLN A 223 -7.27 15.00 -5.49
N ALA A 224 -6.97 13.75 -5.84
CA ALA A 224 -5.97 12.93 -5.16
C ALA A 224 -4.57 13.57 -5.23
N ARG A 225 -4.21 14.19 -6.36
CA ARG A 225 -2.94 14.91 -6.51
C ARG A 225 -2.86 16.10 -5.55
N ILE A 226 -3.89 16.92 -5.47
CA ILE A 226 -3.95 18.07 -4.55
C ILE A 226 -3.90 17.58 -3.11
N TYR A 227 -4.70 16.57 -2.78
CA TYR A 227 -4.72 15.95 -1.45
C TYR A 227 -3.34 15.42 -1.04
N ALA A 228 -2.65 14.73 -1.94
CA ALA A 228 -1.28 14.26 -1.70
C ALA A 228 -0.29 15.40 -1.47
N GLN A 229 -0.38 16.50 -2.23
CA GLN A 229 0.45 17.67 -2.02
C GLN A 229 0.19 18.33 -0.65
N LEU A 230 -1.06 18.39 -0.20
CA LEU A 230 -1.42 18.91 1.12
C LEU A 230 -0.87 18.02 2.24
N LEU A 231 -1.06 16.71 2.15
CA LEU A 231 -0.54 15.78 3.15
C LEU A 231 0.99 15.78 3.23
N ARG A 232 1.71 15.94 2.11
CA ARG A 232 3.19 16.06 2.11
C ARG A 232 3.71 17.22 2.95
N LYS A 233 2.92 18.28 3.13
CA LYS A 233 3.28 19.41 4.00
C LYS A 233 3.17 19.05 5.48
N ILE A 234 2.39 18.03 5.82
CA ILE A 234 2.26 17.50 7.18
C ILE A 234 3.47 16.62 7.48
N LYS A 235 4.53 17.23 8.02
CA LYS A 235 5.80 16.58 8.36
C LYS A 235 5.75 15.78 9.68
N VAL A 236 4.62 15.15 9.98
CA VAL A 236 4.44 14.30 11.17
C VAL A 236 4.17 12.88 10.70
N ILE A 237 5.07 11.96 11.05
CA ILE A 237 5.08 10.56 10.61
C ILE A 237 4.81 9.69 11.84
N PRO A 238 3.61 9.09 11.95
CA PRO A 238 3.30 8.13 12.99
C PRO A 238 4.18 6.89 12.92
N VAL A 239 4.72 6.48 14.07
CA VAL A 239 5.37 5.18 14.27
C VAL A 239 4.60 4.46 15.37
N VAL A 240 3.77 3.51 14.96
CA VAL A 240 2.90 2.72 15.85
C VAL A 240 3.38 1.27 15.93
N GLY A 241 2.92 0.56 16.93
CA GLY A 241 3.35 -0.81 17.21
C GLY A 241 3.19 -1.12 18.70
N PRO A 242 3.12 -2.40 19.09
CA PRO A 242 3.05 -2.80 20.49
C PRO A 242 4.28 -2.32 21.28
N ASP A 243 4.19 -2.33 22.61
CA ASP A 243 5.36 -2.01 23.43
C ASP A 243 6.39 -3.13 23.35
N GLY A 244 7.68 -2.79 23.38
CA GLY A 244 8.76 -3.78 23.17
C GLY A 244 9.14 -4.01 21.71
N VAL A 245 8.36 -3.50 20.74
CA VAL A 245 8.63 -3.71 19.29
C VAL A 245 9.85 -2.91 18.74
N GLY A 246 10.52 -2.08 19.54
CA GLY A 246 11.71 -1.35 19.07
C GLY A 246 11.45 -0.02 18.33
N LYS A 247 10.31 0.65 18.59
CA LYS A 247 9.98 1.99 18.03
C LYS A 247 11.12 3.00 18.12
N THR A 248 11.71 3.15 19.30
CA THR A 248 12.82 4.10 19.53
C THR A 248 14.02 3.76 18.68
N SER A 249 14.43 2.47 18.66
CA SER A 249 15.58 1.98 17.88
C SER A 249 15.41 2.26 16.39
N ILE A 250 14.20 2.06 15.85
CA ILE A 250 13.90 2.37 14.45
C ILE A 250 14.00 3.88 14.17
N ILE A 251 13.40 4.72 15.01
CA ILE A 251 13.45 6.18 14.82
C ILE A 251 14.91 6.69 14.87
N GLU A 252 15.71 6.17 15.81
CA GLU A 252 17.13 6.48 15.91
C GLU A 252 17.93 5.97 14.72
N GLY A 253 17.63 4.75 14.25
CA GLY A 253 18.22 4.19 13.04
C GLY A 253 17.97 5.05 11.81
N ILE A 254 16.74 5.52 11.60
CA ILE A 254 16.42 6.46 10.50
C ILE A 254 17.16 7.78 10.72
N LYS A 255 17.15 8.33 11.93
CA LYS A 255 17.81 9.61 12.25
C LYS A 255 19.32 9.57 12.00
N LYS A 256 19.97 8.44 12.26
CA LYS A 256 21.40 8.24 12.02
C LYS A 256 21.76 8.21 10.53
N ASN A 257 20.85 7.69 9.70
CA ASN A 257 21.12 7.43 8.28
C ASN A 257 20.50 8.46 7.33
N ALA A 258 19.54 9.28 7.78
CA ALA A 258 18.96 10.36 6.99
C ALA A 258 19.75 11.66 7.17
N HIS A 259 20.00 12.39 6.09
CA HIS A 259 20.63 13.72 6.13
C HIS A 259 19.67 14.81 6.62
N SER A 260 18.37 14.54 6.55
CA SER A 260 17.30 15.46 6.93
C SER A 260 17.20 15.66 8.44
N LYS A 261 16.71 16.84 8.85
CA LYS A 261 16.45 17.15 10.26
C LYS A 261 15.25 16.36 10.77
N ILE A 262 15.52 15.24 11.43
CA ILE A 262 14.52 14.38 12.07
C ILE A 262 14.46 14.67 13.57
N ASN A 263 13.24 14.88 14.07
CA ASN A 263 12.94 15.02 15.50
C ASN A 263 12.13 13.81 15.96
N TYR A 264 12.54 13.20 17.07
CA TYR A 264 11.70 12.29 17.83
C TYR A 264 10.61 13.08 18.56
N TYR A 265 9.36 12.67 18.41
CA TYR A 265 8.22 13.28 19.07
C TYR A 265 7.45 12.24 19.88
N ARG A 266 7.26 12.50 21.18
CA ARG A 266 6.47 11.61 22.05
C ARG A 266 5.00 12.02 22.01
N PHE A 267 4.15 11.22 21.39
CA PHE A 267 2.73 11.57 21.18
C PHE A 267 1.98 11.91 22.48
N LYS A 268 2.29 11.20 23.58
CA LYS A 268 1.70 11.44 24.92
C LYS A 268 1.83 12.90 25.37
N GLY A 269 2.86 13.63 24.94
CA GLY A 269 3.03 15.05 25.24
C GLY A 269 1.89 15.91 24.71
N LEU A 270 1.23 15.48 23.63
CA LEU A 270 0.16 16.22 22.97
C LEU A 270 -1.02 16.48 23.92
N PHE A 271 -1.44 15.47 24.66
CA PHE A 271 -2.55 15.59 25.61
C PHE A 271 -2.09 15.78 27.06
N ARG A 272 -1.02 15.11 27.53
CA ARG A 272 -0.63 15.16 28.96
C ARG A 272 -0.21 16.55 29.45
N HIS A 273 0.33 17.38 28.56
CA HIS A 273 0.67 18.77 28.88
C HIS A 273 -0.49 19.74 28.71
N SER A 274 -1.69 19.28 28.34
CA SER A 274 -2.85 20.16 28.14
C SER A 274 -3.52 20.50 29.47
N LEU A 275 -4.03 21.72 29.58
CA LEU A 275 -4.84 22.12 30.72
C LEU A 275 -6.09 21.23 30.83
N LEU A 276 -6.73 20.90 29.69
CA LEU A 276 -7.87 19.99 29.62
C LEU A 276 -7.57 18.63 30.25
N TYR A 277 -6.40 18.05 29.98
CA TYR A 277 -5.98 16.79 30.61
C TYR A 277 -5.79 16.96 32.11
N LYS A 278 -5.05 17.99 32.54
CA LYS A 278 -4.80 18.23 33.97
C LYS A 278 -6.12 18.37 34.75
N LEU A 279 -7.03 19.22 34.28
CA LEU A 279 -8.34 19.44 34.90
C LEU A 279 -9.21 18.18 34.88
N SER A 280 -9.37 17.54 33.71
CA SER A 280 -10.20 16.33 33.61
C SER A 280 -9.61 15.16 34.41
N SER A 281 -8.28 15.03 34.50
CA SER A 281 -7.64 13.96 35.27
C SER A 281 -7.88 14.08 36.77
N LEU A 282 -7.98 15.28 37.33
CA LEU A 282 -8.32 15.48 38.74
C LEU A 282 -9.73 14.98 39.06
N TYR A 283 -10.68 15.18 38.13
CA TYR A 283 -12.06 14.73 38.31
C TYR A 283 -12.23 13.24 38.01
N LEU A 284 -11.67 12.76 36.89
CA LEU A 284 -11.84 11.38 36.43
C LEU A 284 -11.09 10.37 37.30
N ARG A 285 -9.92 10.72 37.85
CA ARG A 285 -9.18 9.82 38.75
C ARG A 285 -9.91 9.53 40.05
N LYS A 286 -10.79 10.43 40.52
CA LYS A 286 -11.61 10.17 41.71
C LYS A 286 -12.57 8.98 41.52
N LYS A 287 -12.86 8.60 40.27
CA LYS A 287 -13.72 7.47 39.93
C LYS A 287 -12.97 6.14 39.77
N LEU A 288 -11.66 6.14 39.98
CA LEU A 288 -10.78 4.98 39.78
C LEU A 288 -10.00 4.66 41.06
N PRO A 289 -9.51 3.43 41.23
CA PRO A 289 -8.61 3.07 42.33
C PRO A 289 -7.39 3.98 42.39
N GLN A 290 -7.03 4.46 43.59
CA GLN A 290 -5.91 5.40 43.78
C GLN A 290 -4.56 4.82 43.33
N SER A 291 -4.40 3.49 43.35
CA SER A 291 -3.19 2.77 42.93
C SER A 291 -3.06 2.59 41.42
N MET A 292 -4.02 3.07 40.61
CA MET A 292 -4.02 2.81 39.17
C MET A 292 -2.85 3.49 38.43
N PRO A 293 -2.03 2.74 37.68
CA PRO A 293 -0.96 3.29 36.85
C PRO A 293 -1.46 4.30 35.80
N LYS A 294 -0.65 5.34 35.53
CA LYS A 294 -1.00 6.39 34.53
C LYS A 294 -1.29 5.84 33.13
N ASN A 295 -0.63 4.75 32.73
CA ASN A 295 -0.83 4.17 31.41
C ASN A 295 -2.18 3.42 31.30
N GLN A 296 -2.66 2.81 32.39
CA GLN A 296 -3.99 2.21 32.44
C GLN A 296 -5.08 3.29 32.44
N TYR A 297 -4.87 4.40 33.16
CA TYR A 297 -5.76 5.57 33.09
C TYR A 297 -5.91 6.09 31.65
N ASP A 298 -4.78 6.25 30.94
CA ASP A 298 -4.80 6.74 29.56
C ASP A 298 -5.51 5.75 28.61
N ASP A 299 -5.38 4.44 28.87
CA ASP A 299 -6.06 3.37 28.13
C ASP A 299 -7.58 3.34 28.40
N ILE A 300 -8.05 3.60 29.63
CA ILE A 300 -9.49 3.70 29.92
C ILE A 300 -10.11 4.90 29.19
N TYR A 301 -9.49 6.08 29.34
CA TYR A 301 -10.05 7.35 28.84
C TYR A 301 -9.55 7.75 27.43
N GLY A 302 -9.00 6.82 26.65
CA GLY A 302 -8.39 7.13 25.35
C GLY A 302 -9.29 7.88 24.38
N ALA A 303 -10.61 7.63 24.35
CA ALA A 303 -11.55 8.40 23.53
C ALA A 303 -11.57 9.91 23.87
N TRP A 304 -11.48 10.25 25.15
CA TRP A 304 -11.37 11.63 25.60
C TRP A 304 -9.99 12.22 25.25
N LEU A 305 -8.94 11.43 25.39
CA LEU A 305 -7.58 11.85 25.04
C LEU A 305 -7.42 12.13 23.54
N ILE A 306 -8.11 11.37 22.68
CA ILE A 306 -8.18 11.62 21.23
C ILE A 306 -8.73 13.03 20.98
N ARG A 307 -9.81 13.45 21.66
CA ARG A 307 -10.37 14.80 21.47
C ARG A 307 -9.38 15.90 21.86
N ILE A 308 -8.75 15.76 23.03
CA ILE A 308 -7.71 16.71 23.48
C ILE A 308 -6.55 16.75 22.47
N ALA A 309 -6.09 15.59 22.03
CA ALA A 309 -4.99 15.47 21.09
C ALA A 309 -5.34 16.10 19.73
N SER A 310 -6.56 15.90 19.22
CA SER A 310 -7.01 16.45 17.94
C SER A 310 -7.03 17.99 17.97
N LEU A 311 -7.41 18.60 19.09
CA LEU A 311 -7.37 20.07 19.25
C LEU A 311 -5.95 20.63 19.21
N ARG A 312 -4.97 19.89 19.74
CA ARG A 312 -3.58 20.37 19.83
C ARG A 312 -2.70 19.93 18.66
N TYR A 313 -3.13 18.94 17.88
CA TYR A 313 -2.35 18.41 16.77
C TYR A 313 -1.96 19.47 15.72
N PRO A 314 -2.84 20.41 15.32
CA PRO A 314 -2.47 21.48 14.39
C PRO A 314 -1.24 22.29 14.84
N LEU A 315 -1.04 22.47 16.15
CA LEU A 315 0.14 23.18 16.68
C LEU A 315 1.44 22.39 16.45
N VAL A 316 1.38 21.06 16.54
CA VAL A 316 2.54 20.20 16.24
C VAL A 316 2.84 20.24 14.74
N VAL A 317 1.81 20.18 13.90
CA VAL A 317 1.97 20.30 12.44
C VAL A 317 2.59 21.66 12.09
N LEU A 318 2.11 22.74 12.69
CA LEU A 318 2.66 24.08 12.50
C LEU A 318 4.12 24.16 12.95
N SER A 319 4.46 23.59 14.11
CA SER A 319 5.84 23.54 14.61
C SER A 319 6.76 22.74 13.68
N ALA A 320 6.32 21.57 13.19
CA ALA A 320 7.07 20.76 12.24
C ALA A 320 7.27 21.50 10.90
N TRP A 321 6.23 22.19 10.43
CA TRP A 321 6.28 22.99 9.21
C TRP A 321 7.26 24.17 9.34
N LEU A 322 7.12 25.01 10.38
CA LEU A 322 7.97 26.19 10.63
C LEU A 322 9.44 25.81 10.87
N SER A 323 9.69 24.72 11.59
CA SER A 323 11.07 24.24 11.82
C SER A 323 11.68 23.56 10.60
N GLY A 324 10.86 23.22 9.60
CA GLY A 324 11.25 22.45 8.43
C GLY A 324 11.59 20.98 8.72
N ARG A 325 11.45 20.51 9.96
CA ARG A 325 11.88 19.17 10.43
C ARG A 325 10.78 18.13 10.27
N PHE A 326 11.16 16.87 10.13
CA PHE A 326 10.24 15.73 10.17
C PHE A 326 10.10 15.20 11.58
N TYR A 327 8.88 15.09 12.08
CA TYR A 327 8.55 14.63 13.42
C TYR A 327 8.11 13.18 13.35
N PHE A 328 8.96 12.27 13.82
CA PHE A 328 8.60 10.86 13.95
C PHE A 328 7.95 10.66 15.31
N SER A 329 6.64 10.38 15.29
CA SER A 329 5.81 10.29 16.47
C SER A 329 5.82 8.87 17.02
N ASP A 330 6.43 8.66 18.19
CA ASP A 330 6.30 7.41 18.94
C ASP A 330 4.87 7.32 19.51
N ARG A 331 4.09 6.40 18.93
CA ARG A 331 2.63 6.27 19.02
C ARG A 331 1.87 7.34 18.24
N PHE A 332 0.59 7.08 18.06
CA PHE A 332 -0.35 8.02 17.47
C PHE A 332 -1.75 7.87 18.05
N PHE A 333 -2.74 8.49 17.42
CA PHE A 333 -4.14 8.38 17.84
C PHE A 333 -4.68 6.95 17.81
N HIS A 334 -4.19 6.11 16.89
CA HIS A 334 -4.61 4.71 16.74
C HIS A 334 -4.41 3.90 18.04
N ASP A 335 -3.31 4.14 18.76
CA ASP A 335 -3.03 3.50 20.06
C ASP A 335 -4.12 3.74 21.12
N TYR A 336 -4.90 4.82 20.99
CA TYR A 336 -5.95 5.18 21.95
C TYR A 336 -7.35 4.79 21.47
N ILE A 337 -7.49 4.34 20.23
CA ILE A 337 -8.72 3.71 19.73
C ILE A 337 -8.85 2.29 20.26
N ILE A 338 -7.72 1.58 20.37
CA ILE A 338 -7.66 0.28 21.01
C ILE A 338 -7.75 0.51 22.52
N GLN A 339 -8.52 -0.32 23.21
CA GLN A 339 -8.69 -0.28 24.66
C GLN A 339 -8.35 -1.63 25.27
N ASP A 340 -8.13 -1.63 26.57
CA ASP A 340 -7.78 -2.77 27.38
C ASP A 340 -6.40 -3.37 27.02
N THR A 341 -5.53 -2.62 26.34
CA THR A 341 -4.18 -3.09 25.93
C THR A 341 -3.19 -3.21 27.09
N ARG A 342 -3.53 -2.66 28.26
CA ARG A 342 -2.66 -2.54 29.46
C ARG A 342 -3.14 -3.32 30.66
N PHE A 343 -4.08 -4.23 30.45
CA PHE A 343 -4.68 -5.04 31.49
C PHE A 343 -4.43 -6.50 31.11
N LEU A 344 -3.60 -7.20 31.90
CA LEU A 344 -3.24 -8.60 31.63
C LEU A 344 -4.47 -9.51 31.60
N GLU A 345 -5.47 -9.20 32.42
CA GLU A 345 -6.69 -9.99 32.58
C GLU A 345 -7.82 -9.64 31.59
N LYS A 346 -7.58 -8.71 30.67
CA LYS A 346 -8.58 -8.32 29.68
C LYS A 346 -8.07 -8.51 28.26
N GLU A 347 -9.00 -8.83 27.38
CA GLU A 347 -8.73 -8.85 25.96
C GLU A 347 -8.74 -7.43 25.37
N ALA A 348 -7.69 -7.12 24.60
CA ALA A 348 -7.66 -5.88 23.84
C ALA A 348 -8.79 -5.88 22.81
N LYS A 349 -9.46 -4.74 22.67
CA LYS A 349 -10.56 -4.58 21.70
C LYS A 349 -10.59 -3.17 21.14
N LEU A 350 -11.24 -3.01 20.00
CA LEU A 350 -11.59 -1.68 19.52
C LEU A 350 -12.67 -1.06 20.42
N ARG A 351 -12.60 0.26 20.63
CA ARG A 351 -13.71 1.00 21.23
C ARG A 351 -14.97 0.87 20.38
N LYS A 352 -16.15 0.84 21.01
CA LYS A 352 -17.44 0.69 20.32
C LYS A 352 -17.65 1.72 19.19
N ASN A 353 -17.17 2.95 19.39
CA ASN A 353 -17.28 4.06 18.43
C ASN A 353 -15.96 4.33 17.67
N TRP A 354 -15.14 3.31 17.43
CA TRP A 354 -13.82 3.50 16.82
C TRP A 354 -13.87 4.13 15.43
N LYS A 355 -14.88 3.80 14.61
CA LYS A 355 -15.05 4.37 13.27
C LYS A 355 -15.32 5.87 13.34
N GLU A 356 -16.12 6.31 14.30
CA GLU A 356 -16.38 7.72 14.56
C GLU A 356 -15.12 8.42 15.07
N LEU A 357 -14.40 7.82 16.01
CA LEU A 357 -13.13 8.36 16.51
C LEU A 357 -12.10 8.53 15.39
N LEU A 358 -12.02 7.56 14.48
CA LEU A 358 -11.11 7.59 13.33
C LEU A 358 -11.40 8.75 12.38
N LYS A 359 -12.66 9.20 12.25
CA LYS A 359 -13.00 10.40 11.46
C LYS A 359 -12.32 11.67 12.01
N PHE A 360 -12.16 11.78 13.33
CA PHE A 360 -11.51 12.93 13.99
C PHE A 360 -9.98 12.90 14.00
N ILE A 361 -9.39 11.77 13.62
CA ILE A 361 -7.94 11.62 13.55
C ILE A 361 -7.43 12.29 12.26
N PRO A 362 -6.36 13.10 12.31
CA PRO A 362 -5.74 13.64 11.10
C PRO A 362 -5.16 12.54 10.23
N ASN A 363 -5.32 12.66 8.91
CA ASN A 363 -4.61 11.80 7.97
C ASN A 363 -3.12 12.14 7.97
N SER A 364 -2.28 11.13 7.81
CA SER A 364 -0.83 11.27 7.66
C SER A 364 -0.43 10.94 6.23
N PHE A 365 0.63 11.60 5.74
CA PHE A 365 1.19 11.24 4.44
C PHE A 365 1.80 9.85 4.47
N TRP A 366 2.59 9.58 5.52
CA TRP A 366 3.28 8.32 5.74
C TRP A 366 3.01 7.80 7.14
N PHE A 367 2.60 6.54 7.22
CA PHE A 367 2.30 5.82 8.44
C PHE A 367 3.21 4.59 8.55
N ILE A 368 3.88 4.43 9.69
CA ILE A 368 4.79 3.30 9.95
C ILE A 368 4.16 2.42 11.03
N HIS A 369 3.88 1.18 10.68
CA HIS A 369 3.44 0.12 11.59
C HIS A 369 4.62 -0.83 11.83
N LEU A 370 5.09 -0.87 13.07
CA LEU A 370 6.10 -1.82 13.53
C LEU A 370 5.43 -3.01 14.20
N ASP A 371 5.97 -4.18 13.90
CA ASP A 371 5.47 -5.45 14.41
C ASP A 371 6.63 -6.44 14.63
N ALA A 372 6.37 -7.56 15.28
CA ALA A 372 7.27 -8.72 15.40
C ALA A 372 6.42 -9.91 15.87
N PRO A 373 6.89 -11.17 15.69
CA PRO A 373 6.24 -12.33 16.29
C PRO A 373 5.98 -12.12 17.78
N THR A 374 4.85 -12.63 18.25
CA THR A 374 4.37 -12.34 19.60
C THR A 374 5.34 -12.83 20.67
N GLU A 375 5.99 -13.96 20.43
CA GLU A 375 7.04 -14.53 21.29
C GLU A 375 8.23 -13.56 21.43
N VAL A 376 8.62 -12.91 20.33
CA VAL A 376 9.72 -11.94 20.29
C VAL A 376 9.35 -10.66 21.05
N ILE A 377 8.10 -10.21 20.99
CA ILE A 377 7.64 -9.04 21.73
C ILE A 377 7.60 -9.33 23.23
N LEU A 378 7.04 -10.49 23.61
CA LEU A 378 6.94 -10.91 25.00
C LEU A 378 8.31 -11.11 25.63
N SER A 379 9.29 -11.67 24.89
CA SER A 379 10.66 -11.82 25.38
C SER A 379 11.38 -10.49 25.62
N ARG A 380 10.93 -9.41 24.96
CA ARG A 380 11.48 -8.05 25.15
C ARG A 380 10.76 -7.29 26.26
N LYS A 381 9.47 -7.58 26.49
CA LYS A 381 8.66 -6.86 27.47
C LYS A 381 7.44 -7.68 27.93
N GLU A 382 7.46 -8.11 29.19
CA GLU A 382 6.41 -8.95 29.80
C GLU A 382 5.13 -8.19 30.24
N GLU A 383 4.94 -6.94 29.82
CA GLU A 383 3.79 -6.11 30.23
C GLU A 383 2.50 -6.32 29.39
N LEU A 384 2.54 -7.19 28.38
CA LEU A 384 1.45 -7.39 27.43
C LEU A 384 1.00 -8.85 27.41
N ASN A 385 -0.29 -9.06 27.15
CA ASN A 385 -0.83 -10.38 26.84
C ASN A 385 -0.60 -10.69 25.35
N ALA A 386 -0.28 -11.94 25.00
CA ALA A 386 -0.16 -12.44 23.62
C ALA A 386 -1.37 -12.04 22.76
N ILE A 387 -2.59 -12.27 23.26
CA ILE A 387 -3.84 -11.94 22.56
C ILE A 387 -3.93 -10.43 22.27
N ALA A 388 -3.47 -9.60 23.22
CA ALA A 388 -3.48 -8.16 23.04
C ALA A 388 -2.51 -7.69 21.95
N ILE A 389 -1.39 -8.40 21.74
CA ILE A 389 -0.43 -8.11 20.67
C ILE A 389 -1.02 -8.46 19.31
N GLU A 390 -1.63 -9.65 19.18
CA GLU A 390 -2.31 -10.10 17.96
C GLU A 390 -3.44 -9.14 17.56
N HIS A 391 -4.35 -8.85 18.49
CA HIS A 391 -5.43 -7.89 18.25
C HIS A 391 -4.91 -6.49 17.92
N TYR A 392 -3.83 -6.03 18.57
CA TYR A 392 -3.24 -4.73 18.23
C TYR A 392 -2.77 -4.70 16.78
N ARG A 393 -2.03 -5.72 16.34
CA ARG A 393 -1.54 -5.87 14.97
C ARG A 393 -2.69 -5.79 13.96
N GLU A 394 -3.72 -6.60 14.16
CA GLU A 394 -4.89 -6.64 13.28
C GLU A 394 -5.64 -5.31 13.26
N TYR A 395 -5.91 -4.73 14.44
CA TYR A 395 -6.68 -3.49 14.56
C TYR A 395 -5.97 -2.27 13.96
N ILE A 396 -4.63 -2.18 14.05
CA ILE A 396 -3.89 -1.12 13.37
C ILE A 396 -4.10 -1.21 11.85
N PHE A 397 -3.99 -2.41 11.28
CA PHE A 397 -4.17 -2.57 9.84
C PHE A 397 -5.63 -2.37 9.42
N GLN A 398 -6.58 -2.84 10.21
CA GLN A 398 -8.01 -2.59 9.99
C GLN A 398 -8.34 -1.09 9.97
N MET A 399 -7.76 -0.31 10.89
CA MET A 399 -7.91 1.14 10.89
C MET A 399 -7.26 1.80 9.66
N TYR A 400 -6.11 1.27 9.20
CA TYR A 400 -5.49 1.71 7.95
C TYR A 400 -6.40 1.46 6.74
N LEU A 401 -7.00 0.28 6.61
CA LEU A 401 -7.95 -0.01 5.51
C LEU A 401 -9.15 0.95 5.54
N GLN A 402 -9.68 1.24 6.73
CA GLN A 402 -10.83 2.16 6.89
C GLN A 402 -10.48 3.63 6.59
N LYS A 403 -9.25 4.05 6.88
CA LYS A 403 -8.77 5.43 6.66
C LYS A 403 -7.28 5.42 6.25
N PRO A 404 -6.99 5.16 4.97
CA PRO A 404 -5.63 4.89 4.52
C PRO A 404 -4.77 6.15 4.52
N SER A 405 -3.54 6.02 5.02
CA SER A 405 -2.45 6.93 4.68
C SER A 405 -2.03 6.71 3.22
N LEU A 406 -1.45 7.75 2.61
CA LEU A 406 -0.97 7.62 1.22
C LEU A 406 0.22 6.68 1.11
N VAL A 407 1.03 6.61 2.16
CA VAL A 407 2.11 5.65 2.29
C VAL A 407 1.93 4.90 3.60
N TYR A 408 2.00 3.59 3.54
CA TYR A 408 1.96 2.72 4.71
C TYR A 408 3.14 1.76 4.68
N SER A 409 3.96 1.76 5.72
CA SER A 409 5.09 0.85 5.86
C SER A 409 4.82 -0.12 7.00
N TYR A 410 4.79 -1.40 6.71
CA TYR A 410 4.80 -2.47 7.69
C TYR A 410 6.21 -3.01 7.82
N ILE A 411 6.75 -2.98 9.04
CA ILE A 411 8.12 -3.37 9.34
C ILE A 411 8.11 -4.41 10.46
N ASN A 412 8.57 -5.62 10.13
CA ASN A 412 8.80 -6.69 11.07
C ASN A 412 10.19 -6.53 11.72
N THR A 413 10.17 -6.22 13.01
CA THR A 413 11.32 -5.92 13.87
C THR A 413 11.94 -7.15 14.52
N SER A 414 11.56 -8.35 14.07
CA SER A 414 12.33 -9.58 14.34
C SER A 414 13.60 -9.67 13.49
N LEU A 415 13.60 -8.99 12.33
CA LEU A 415 14.76 -8.84 11.47
C LEU A 415 15.79 -7.90 12.11
N ASP A 416 17.03 -7.92 11.60
CA ASP A 416 18.05 -6.99 12.05
C ASP A 416 17.66 -5.53 11.78
N LEU A 417 18.25 -4.62 12.55
CA LEU A 417 17.92 -3.20 12.50
C LEU A 417 18.15 -2.60 11.11
N GLN A 418 19.17 -3.05 10.38
CA GLN A 418 19.47 -2.53 9.04
C GLN A 418 18.37 -2.93 8.05
N ARG A 419 17.92 -4.19 8.08
CA ARG A 419 16.79 -4.69 7.26
C ARG A 419 15.48 -4.00 7.60
N CYS A 420 15.29 -3.57 8.84
CA CYS A 420 14.12 -2.79 9.24
C CYS A 420 14.19 -1.32 8.77
N VAL A 421 15.37 -0.71 8.80
CA VAL A 421 15.57 0.71 8.48
C VAL A 421 15.65 0.95 6.97
N MET A 422 16.20 0.01 6.19
CA MET A 422 16.40 0.18 4.75
C MET A 422 15.09 0.47 3.98
N PRO A 423 13.98 -0.28 4.15
CA PRO A 423 12.71 0.03 3.51
C PRO A 423 12.21 1.44 3.83
N LEU A 424 12.43 1.88 5.07
CA LEU A 424 12.04 3.20 5.54
C LEU A 424 12.92 4.29 4.91
N LEU A 425 14.23 4.07 4.74
CA LEU A 425 15.11 5.03 4.06
C LEU A 425 14.79 5.15 2.56
N HIS A 426 14.48 4.02 1.90
CA HIS A 426 14.03 4.05 0.50
C HIS A 426 12.76 4.88 0.36
N GLN A 427 11.78 4.67 1.26
CA GLN A 427 10.55 5.45 1.26
C GLN A 427 10.76 6.91 1.69
N ALA A 428 11.66 7.18 2.63
CA ALA A 428 12.01 8.51 3.09
C ALA A 428 12.46 9.41 1.91
N LYS A 429 13.30 8.87 1.02
CA LYS A 429 13.74 9.57 -0.19
C LYS A 429 12.58 9.99 -1.09
N SER A 430 11.57 9.13 -1.28
CA SER A 430 10.42 9.41 -2.14
C SER A 430 9.53 10.56 -1.62
N ILE A 431 9.61 10.84 -0.31
CA ILE A 431 8.82 11.88 0.37
C ILE A 431 9.64 13.15 0.67
N GLY A 432 10.88 13.21 0.20
CA GLY A 432 11.76 14.37 0.35
C GLY A 432 12.54 14.42 1.67
N ILE A 433 12.61 13.32 2.40
CA ILE A 433 13.62 13.12 3.45
C ILE A 433 14.88 12.64 2.73
N LYS A 434 15.81 13.58 2.51
CA LYS A 434 17.14 13.31 1.97
C LYS A 434 18.03 12.65 3.00
#